data_AF-A0A533Y0C6-F1
#
_entry.id   AF-A0A533Y0C6-F1
#
_cell.length_a   1.000
_cell.length_b   1.000
_cell.length_c   1.000
_cell.angle_alpha   90.00
_cell.angle_beta   90.00
_cell.angle_gamma   90.00
#
_symmetry.space_group_name_H-M   'P 1'
#
loop_
_entity.id
_entity.type
_entity.pdbx_description
1 polymer ?
#
loop_
_entity_poly.entity_id
_entity_poly.type
_entity_poly.pdbx_seq_one_letter_code
_entity_poly.pdbx_strand_id
1 'polypeptide(L)' 'MGEKKTPLEEDIARLKKKIAERNAKTGKALGDAALRALRKRLKREQRKTRALAQRLAHARGKKKEAPPAAAVAS' A
#
# COMPACT_ATOMS: atom_id res chain seq x y z
N MET A 1 11.58 -20.70 -4.92
CA MET A 1 11.59 -20.02 -3.62
C MET A 1 10.35 -19.14 -3.54
N GLY A 2 9.30 -19.58 -2.84
CA GLY A 2 8.07 -18.80 -2.73
C GLY A 2 8.33 -17.53 -1.92
N GLU A 3 8.11 -16.37 -2.50
CA GLU A 3 8.21 -15.10 -1.81
C GLU A 3 7.23 -15.13 -0.62
N LYS A 4 7.78 -15.15 0.59
CA LYS A 4 7.00 -15.05 1.83
C LYS A 4 6.30 -13.71 1.78
N LYS A 5 4.98 -13.73 1.63
CA LYS A 5 4.16 -12.52 1.64
C LYS A 5 4.43 -11.79 2.94
N THR A 6 4.66 -10.49 2.84
CA THR A 6 4.78 -9.69 4.05
C THR A 6 3.43 -9.68 4.77
N PRO A 7 3.40 -9.57 6.12
CA PRO A 7 2.14 -9.50 6.85
C PRO A 7 1.16 -8.44 6.31
N LEU A 8 1.69 -7.34 5.76
CA LEU A 8 0.92 -6.29 5.10
C LEU A 8 0.26 -6.75 3.79
N GLU A 9 0.95 -7.56 2.99
CA GLU A 9 0.40 -8.12 1.74
C GLU A 9 -0.70 -9.15 2.03
N GLU A 10 -0.53 -9.96 3.07
CA GLU A 10 -1.55 -10.89 3.53
C GLU A 10 -2.80 -10.16 4.04
N ASP A 11 -2.62 -9.08 4.79
CA ASP A 11 -3.72 -8.22 5.24
C ASP A 11 -4.48 -7.59 4.08
N ILE A 12 -3.77 -7.12 3.04
CA ILE A 12 -4.39 -6.60 1.82
C ILE A 12 -5.21 -7.70 1.12
N ALA A 13 -4.67 -8.91 0.99
CA ALA A 13 -5.38 -10.04 0.38
C ALA A 13 -6.64 -10.42 1.18
N ARG A 14 -6.53 -10.51 2.51
CA ARG A 14 -7.66 -10.77 3.41
C ARG A 14 -8.74 -9.69 3.31
N LEU A 15 -8.35 -8.41 3.26
CA LEU A 15 -9.30 -7.29 3.13
C LEU A 15 -10.00 -7.28 1.77
N LYS A 16 -9.29 -7.58 0.68
CA LYS A 16 -9.90 -7.73 -0.65
C LYS A 16 -10.93 -8.86 -0.66
N LYS A 17 -10.60 -10.02 -0.09
CA LYS A 17 -11.53 -11.16 0.02
C LYS A 17 -12.79 -10.77 0.81
N LYS A 18 -12.63 -10.15 1.98
CA LYS A 18 -13.76 -9.66 2.80
C LYS A 18 -14.66 -8.67 2.06
N ILE A 19 -14.08 -7.76 1.26
CA ILE A 19 -14.85 -6.82 0.45
C ILE A 19 -15.64 -7.55 -0.63
N ALA A 20 -15.04 -8.53 -1.32
CA ALA A 20 -15.70 -9.32 -2.35
C ALA A 20 -16.87 -10.15 -1.77
N GLU A 21 -16.63 -10.87 -0.67
CA GLU A 21 -17.66 -11.65 0.03
C GLU A 21 -18.82 -10.75 0.48
N ARG A 22 -18.51 -9.56 1.00
CA ARG A 22 -19.54 -8.64 1.47
C ARG A 22 -20.33 -8.04 0.31
N ASN A 23 -19.68 -7.62 -0.77
CA ASN A 23 -20.36 -7.16 -1.99
C ASN A 23 -21.32 -8.23 -2.55
N ALA A 24 -20.94 -9.51 -2.48
CA ALA A 24 -21.79 -10.62 -2.91
C ALA A 24 -23.00 -10.82 -1.99
N LYS A 25 -22.87 -10.58 -0.69
CA LYS A 25 -23.95 -10.75 0.30
C LYS A 25 -24.95 -9.60 0.34
N THR A 26 -24.48 -8.35 0.29
CA THR A 26 -25.34 -7.16 0.47
C THR A 26 -25.82 -6.53 -0.84
N GLY A 27 -25.41 -7.07 -1.99
CA GLY A 27 -25.52 -6.37 -3.27
C GLY A 27 -24.72 -5.07 -3.29
N LYS A 28 -24.81 -4.30 -4.38
CA LYS A 28 -24.17 -2.95 -4.51
C LYS A 28 -24.87 -1.89 -3.63
N ALA A 29 -25.12 -2.19 -2.35
CA ALA A 29 -25.66 -1.24 -1.40
C ALA A 29 -24.62 -0.15 -1.12
N LEU A 30 -24.74 0.98 -1.85
CA LEU A 30 -23.91 2.19 -1.69
C LEU A 30 -23.90 2.73 -0.24
N GLY A 31 -24.88 2.34 0.58
CA GLY A 31 -25.03 2.74 1.98
C GLY A 31 -24.26 1.92 3.02
N ASP A 32 -23.72 0.74 2.71
CA ASP A 32 -23.15 -0.15 3.74
C ASP A 32 -21.93 0.48 4.44
N ALA A 33 -22.13 0.91 5.68
CA ALA A 33 -21.12 1.54 6.52
C ALA A 33 -19.91 0.63 6.78
N ALA A 34 -20.14 -0.67 6.91
CA ALA A 34 -19.07 -1.64 7.15
C ALA A 34 -18.29 -1.96 5.87
N LEU A 35 -18.94 -1.96 4.70
CA LEU A 35 -18.23 -2.01 3.41
C LEU A 35 -17.35 -0.77 3.21
N ARG A 36 -17.85 0.41 3.55
CA ARG A 36 -17.06 1.66 3.55
C ARG A 36 -15.88 1.57 4.51
N ALA A 37 -16.06 1.04 5.72
CA ALA A 37 -14.99 0.83 6.69
C ALA A 37 -13.90 -0.13 6.15
N LEU A 38 -14.30 -1.24 5.52
CA LEU A 38 -13.36 -2.19 4.91
C LEU A 38 -12.54 -1.55 3.78
N ARG A 39 -13.18 -0.78 2.89
CA ARG A 39 -12.47 -0.04 1.82
C ARG A 39 -11.49 0.99 2.39
N LYS A 40 -11.87 1.71 3.45
CA LYS A 40 -10.97 2.64 4.16
C LYS A 40 -9.76 1.91 4.74
N ARG A 41 -9.98 0.75 5.39
CA ARG A 41 -8.90 -0.07 5.95
C ARG A 41 -7.96 -0.58 4.85
N LEU A 42 -8.49 -1.07 3.73
CA LEU A 42 -7.69 -1.49 2.58
C LEU A 42 -6.78 -0.36 2.06
N LYS A 43 -7.33 0.86 1.88
CA LYS A 43 -6.53 2.02 1.46
C LYS A 43 -5.44 2.39 2.49
N ARG A 44 -5.69 2.22 3.80
CA ARG A 44 -4.68 2.46 4.85
C ARG A 44 -3.53 1.48 4.75
N GLU A 45 -3.81 0.19 4.61
CA GLU A 45 -2.76 -0.83 4.47
C GLU A 45 -1.94 -0.63 3.20
N GLN A 46 -2.59 -0.35 2.06
CA GLN A 46 -1.88 -0.01 0.81
C GLN A 46 -0.97 1.22 0.96
N ARG A 47 -1.40 2.24 1.73
CA ARG A 47 -0.54 3.40 2.02
C ARG A 47 0.67 3.01 2.86
N LYS A 48 0.51 2.15 3.88
CA LYS A 48 1.65 1.65 4.67
C LYS A 48 2.64 0.89 3.80
N THR A 49 2.16 0.00 2.92
CA THR A 49 3.03 -0.72 1.98
C THR A 49 3.80 0.23 1.08
N ARG A 50 3.15 1.26 0.51
CA ARG A 50 3.83 2.27 -0.30
C ARG A 50 4.86 3.07 0.49
N ALA A 51 4.53 3.47 1.71
CA ALA A 51 5.46 4.21 2.58
C ALA A 51 6.68 3.36 2.94
N LEU A 52 6.51 2.06 3.21
CA LEU A 52 7.64 1.15 3.41
C LEU A 52 8.47 0.98 2.15
N ALA A 53 7.84 0.80 1.00
CA ALA A 53 8.55 0.71 -0.28
C ALA A 53 9.37 1.98 -0.56
N GLN A 54 8.81 3.17 -0.30
CA GLN A 54 9.52 4.45 -0.38
C GLN A 54 10.69 4.52 0.61
N ARG A 55 10.48 4.14 1.88
CA ARG A 55 11.56 4.10 2.88
C ARG A 55 12.70 3.17 2.46
N LEU A 56 12.38 1.99 1.94
CA LEU A 56 13.36 1.05 1.41
C LEU A 56 14.07 1.62 0.18
N ALA A 57 13.35 2.29 -0.72
CA ALA A 57 13.94 2.97 -1.87
C ALA A 57 14.88 4.10 -1.45
N HIS A 58 14.52 4.91 -0.45
CA HIS A 58 15.39 5.95 0.11
C HIS A 58 16.60 5.36 0.85
N ALA A 59 16.42 4.28 1.62
CA ALA A 59 17.54 3.60 2.28
C ALA A 59 18.51 2.97 1.26
N ARG A 60 17.99 2.41 0.17
CA ARG A 60 18.78 1.95 -0.98
C ARG A 60 19.42 3.13 -1.73
N GLY A 61 18.73 4.26 -1.83
CA GLY A 61 19.16 5.50 -2.46
C GLY A 61 20.26 6.25 -1.68
N LYS A 62 20.38 6.08 -0.36
CA LYS A 62 21.55 6.57 0.40
C LYS A 62 22.87 5.87 0.02
N LYS A 63 22.82 4.80 -0.79
CA LYS A 63 24.00 4.15 -1.38
C LYS A 63 24.27 4.55 -2.83
N LYS A 64 23.50 5.49 -3.40
CA LYS A 64 23.88 6.17 -4.64
C LYS A 64 24.15 7.62 -4.28
N GLU A 65 25.43 7.95 -4.37
CA GLU A 65 26.07 9.23 -4.16
C GLU A 65 25.19 10.42 -4.52
N ALA A 66 25.27 11.45 -3.67
CA ALA A 66 24.90 12.80 -4.02
C ALA A 66 25.54 13.17 -5.37
N PRO A 67 24.79 13.65 -6.37
CA PRO A 67 25.45 14.42 -7.41
C PRO A 67 26.02 15.69 -6.75
N PRO A 68 27.28 16.04 -7.05
CA PRO A 68 27.91 17.21 -6.46
C PRO A 68 27.13 18.46 -6.85
N ALA A 69 27.00 19.38 -5.90
CA ALA A 69 26.73 20.76 -6.21
C ALA A 69 27.85 21.28 -7.13
N ALA A 70 27.53 21.52 -8.39
CA ALA A 70 28.21 22.48 -9.25
C ALA A 70 27.11 23.48 -9.65
N ALA A 71 26.99 24.63 -8.98
CA ALA A 71 27.82 25.80 -9.19
C ALA A 71 27.63 26.36 -10.62
N VAL A 72 26.84 27.45 -10.67
CA VAL A 72 27.03 28.70 -11.43
C VAL A 72 27.53 28.70 -12.89
N ALA A 73 26.88 29.62 -13.64
CA ALA A 73 27.40 30.44 -14.75
C ALA A 73 27.24 29.93 -16.19
N SER A 74 26.28 30.48 -16.92
CA SER A 74 26.46 31.53 -17.96
C SER A 74 25.23 31.60 -18.88
#